data_AF-R7P5J4-F1
#
_entry.id   AF-R7P5J4-F1
#
_cell.length_a   1.000
_cell.length_b   1.000
_cell.length_c   1.000
_cell.angle_alpha   90.00
_cell.angle_beta   90.00
_cell.angle_gamma   90.00
#
_symmetry.space_group_name_H-M   'P 1'
#
loop_
_entity.id
_entity.type
_entity.pdbx_description
1 polymer ?
#
loop_
_entity_poly.entity_id
_entity_poly.type
_entity_poly.pdbx_seq_one_letter_code
_entity_poly.pdbx_strand_id
1 'polypeptide(L)'
;MKNKGYTVVELVIVLAVFSLFYFIGVGVIAKDINVNYEDTMYEQKIAAIEEQASIYAKSKDELFKDSDTIYLTVKELADAAAIISNKDGEVLDPRDGKSNLNEVKVKITNIDSKVTAKVLS
;
A
#
# COMPACT_ATOMS: atom_id res chain seq x y z
N MET A 1 -46.59 12.35 -41.50
CA MET A 1 -45.20 12.05 -41.10
C MET A 1 -45.05 10.53 -41.03
N LYS A 2 -44.09 9.92 -41.75
CA LYS A 2 -43.84 8.47 -41.65
C LYS A 2 -43.16 8.21 -40.30
N ASN A 3 -43.80 7.47 -39.41
CA ASN A 3 -43.21 7.02 -38.16
C ASN A 3 -42.05 6.06 -38.49
N LYS A 4 -40.81 6.54 -38.41
CA LYS A 4 -39.59 5.72 -38.52
C LYS A 4 -39.36 4.98 -37.21
N GLY A 5 -40.28 4.09 -36.84
CA GLY A 5 -40.12 3.23 -35.67
C GLY A 5 -39.16 2.09 -35.99
N TYR A 6 -38.29 1.75 -35.04
CA TYR A 6 -37.43 0.58 -35.14
C TYR A 6 -38.29 -0.70 -35.11
N THR A 7 -37.95 -1.64 -35.97
CA THR A 7 -38.54 -2.97 -35.94
C THR A 7 -37.95 -3.80 -34.79
N VAL A 8 -38.72 -4.77 -34.29
CA VAL A 8 -38.27 -5.69 -33.23
C VAL A 8 -36.97 -6.41 -33.62
N VAL A 9 -36.80 -6.69 -34.92
CA VAL A 9 -35.58 -7.32 -35.46
C VAL A 9 -34.36 -6.41 -35.31
N GLU A 10 -34.49 -5.13 -35.68
CA GLU A 10 -33.40 -4.15 -35.52
C GLU A 10 -33.02 -3.97 -34.04
N LEU A 11 -34.00 -3.99 -33.14
CA LEU A 11 -33.76 -3.91 -31.70
C LEU A 11 -32.96 -5.12 -31.19
N VAL A 12 -33.31 -6.34 -31.63
CA VAL A 12 -32.58 -7.57 -31.25
C VAL A 12 -31.14 -7.56 -31.76
N ILE A 13 -30.91 -7.07 -32.98
CA ILE A 13 -29.57 -6.93 -33.55
C ILE A 13 -28.73 -5.94 -32.73
N VAL A 14 -29.30 -4.78 -32.39
CA VAL A 14 -28.61 -3.78 -31.56
C VAL A 14 -28.22 -4.37 -30.21
N LEU A 15 -29.13 -5.09 -29.54
CA LEU A 15 -28.85 -5.73 -28.25
C LEU A 15 -27.75 -6.80 -28.36
N ALA A 16 -27.75 -7.61 -29.42
CA ALA A 16 -26.72 -8.63 -29.63
C ALA A 16 -25.33 -8.00 -29.83
N VAL A 17 -25.24 -6.95 -30.64
CA VAL A 17 -23.99 -6.22 -30.89
C VAL A 17 -23.49 -5.52 -29.62
N PHE A 18 -24.40 -4.87 -28.88
CA PHE A 18 -24.06 -4.19 -27.63
C PHE A 18 -23.56 -5.17 -26.56
N SER A 19 -24.19 -6.34 -26.47
CA SER A 19 -23.77 -7.41 -25.55
C SER A 19 -22.36 -7.90 -25.87
N LEU A 20 -22.06 -8.13 -27.16
CA LEU A 20 -20.74 -8.57 -27.61
C LEU A 20 -19.64 -7.56 -27.23
N PHE A 21 -19.89 -6.27 -27.49
CA PHE A 21 -18.95 -5.20 -27.13
C PHE A 21 -18.81 -5.03 -25.61
N TYR A 22 -19.90 -5.20 -24.85
CA TYR A 22 -19.86 -5.14 -23.40
C TYR A 22 -18.95 -6.23 -22.82
N PHE A 23 -19.10 -7.50 -23.23
CA PHE A 23 -18.27 -8.59 -22.70
C PHE A 23 -16.80 -8.45 -23.09
N ILE A 24 -16.49 -7.98 -24.30
CA ILE A 24 -15.11 -7.69 -24.72
C ILE A 24 -14.53 -6.54 -23.90
N GLY A 25 -15.28 -5.45 -23.72
CA GLY A 25 -14.85 -4.27 -22.97
C GLY A 25 -14.59 -4.59 -21.49
N VAL A 26 -15.48 -5.32 -20.84
CA VAL A 26 -15.33 -5.75 -19.44
C VAL A 26 -14.11 -6.67 -19.29
N GLY A 27 -13.86 -7.59 -20.22
CA GLY A 27 -12.71 -8.49 -20.15
C GLY A 27 -11.35 -7.79 -20.25
N VAL A 28 -11.27 -6.65 -20.96
CA VAL A 28 -10.06 -5.82 -21.03
C VAL A 28 -9.87 -5.05 -19.73
N ILE A 29 -10.93 -4.37 -19.24
CA ILE A 29 -10.86 -3.58 -18.00
C ILE A 29 -10.60 -4.48 -16.79
N ALA A 30 -11.17 -5.69 -16.75
CA ALA A 30 -10.98 -6.64 -15.65
C ALA A 30 -9.53 -7.13 -15.52
N LYS A 31 -8.76 -7.18 -16.61
CA LYS A 31 -7.33 -7.56 -16.56
C LYS A 31 -6.48 -6.51 -15.86
N ASP A 32 -6.80 -5.23 -16.06
CA ASP A 32 -6.13 -4.12 -15.38
C ASP A 32 -6.54 -3.99 -13.91
N ILE A 33 -7.64 -4.64 -13.50
CA ILE A 33 -8.11 -4.72 -12.10
C ILE A 33 -7.44 -5.88 -11.34
N ASN A 34 -6.65 -6.74 -11.99
CA ASN A 34 -5.81 -7.73 -11.30
C ASN A 34 -4.59 -7.08 -10.63
N VAL A 35 -4.81 -5.95 -9.97
CA VAL A 35 -3.83 -5.24 -9.17
C VAL A 35 -3.63 -6.06 -7.92
N ASN A 36 -2.39 -6.49 -7.68
CA ASN A 36 -2.01 -7.12 -6.43
C ASN A 36 -2.02 -6.06 -5.32
N TYR A 37 -3.24 -5.75 -4.87
CA TYR A 37 -3.55 -4.67 -3.96
C TYR A 37 -2.83 -4.87 -2.63
N GLU A 38 -2.76 -6.11 -2.16
CA GLU A 38 -2.09 -6.51 -0.92
C GLU A 38 -0.58 -6.22 -0.97
N ASP A 39 0.11 -6.62 -2.04
CA ASP A 39 1.53 -6.31 -2.21
C ASP A 39 1.77 -4.80 -2.38
N THR A 40 0.90 -4.11 -3.12
CA THR A 40 1.02 -2.65 -3.28
C THR A 40 0.83 -1.93 -1.94
N MET A 41 -0.13 -2.36 -1.13
CA MET A 41 -0.33 -1.82 0.22
C MET A 41 0.83 -2.15 1.14
N TYR A 42 1.45 -3.32 1.00
CA TYR A 42 2.63 -3.69 1.75
C TYR A 42 3.79 -2.74 1.47
N GLU A 43 4.12 -2.52 0.20
CA GLU A 43 5.20 -1.59 -0.18
C GLU A 43 4.92 -0.17 0.33
N GLN A 44 3.67 0.30 0.24
CA GLN A 44 3.28 1.61 0.81
C GLN A 44 3.42 1.65 2.33
N LYS A 45 3.06 0.57 3.03
CA LYS A 45 3.20 0.46 4.48
C LYS A 45 4.67 0.48 4.89
N ILE A 46 5.53 -0.25 4.18
CA ILE A 46 6.98 -0.29 4.40
C ILE A 46 7.58 1.10 4.19
N ALA A 47 7.26 1.77 3.08
CA ALA A 47 7.73 3.13 2.83
C ALA A 47 7.27 4.13 3.92
N ALA A 48 6.03 3.98 4.41
CA ALA A 48 5.52 4.82 5.50
C ALA A 48 6.28 4.57 6.82
N ILE A 49 6.59 3.31 7.13
CA ILE A 49 7.40 2.91 8.30
C ILE A 49 8.80 3.55 8.21
N GLU A 50 9.45 3.49 7.05
CA GLU A 50 10.77 4.10 6.83
C GLU A 50 10.74 5.61 7.03
N GLU A 51 9.76 6.32 6.44
CA GLU A 51 9.67 7.76 6.59
C GLU A 51 9.37 8.16 8.05
N GLN A 52 8.45 7.46 8.71
CA GLN A 52 8.10 7.71 10.12
C GLN A 52 9.28 7.45 11.06
N ALA A 53 10.02 6.37 10.84
CA ALA A 53 11.24 6.06 11.60
C ALA A 53 12.32 7.14 11.39
N SER A 54 12.49 7.61 10.15
CA SER A 54 13.40 8.72 9.84
C SER A 54 12.99 10.01 10.55
N ILE A 55 11.71 10.38 10.51
CA ILE A 55 11.18 11.58 11.19
C ILE A 55 11.39 11.49 12.69
N TYR A 56 11.09 10.35 13.31
CA TYR A 56 11.32 10.13 14.73
C TYR A 56 12.79 10.35 15.10
N ALA A 57 13.70 9.72 14.35
CA ALA A 57 15.13 9.80 14.61
C ALA A 57 15.74 11.20 14.38
N LYS A 58 15.18 12.03 13.48
CA LYS A 58 15.63 13.42 13.27
C LYS A 58 15.52 14.30 14.53
N SER A 59 14.60 13.98 15.43
CA SER A 59 14.38 14.74 16.68
C SER A 59 15.15 14.18 17.88
N LYS A 60 15.96 13.15 17.66
CA LYS A 60 16.47 12.24 18.69
C LYS A 60 17.96 11.97 18.51
N ASP A 61 18.78 13.02 18.59
CA ASP A 61 20.25 12.94 18.48
C ASP A 61 20.87 11.92 19.44
N GLU A 62 20.21 11.71 20.59
CA GLU A 62 20.61 10.74 21.59
C GLU A 62 20.68 9.29 21.10
N LEU A 63 19.95 8.95 20.04
CA LEU A 63 19.97 7.62 19.46
C LEU A 63 21.31 7.32 18.76
N PHE A 64 22.04 8.34 18.31
CA PHE A 64 23.26 8.19 17.51
C PHE A 64 24.55 8.49 18.31
N LYS A 65 24.48 8.52 19.64
CA LYS A 65 25.63 8.84 20.50
C LYS A 65 26.79 7.84 20.34
N ASP A 66 26.47 6.56 20.18
CA ASP A 66 27.47 5.48 20.12
C ASP A 66 27.75 5.01 18.69
N SER A 67 26.85 5.29 17.74
CA SER A 67 26.99 4.91 16.35
C SER A 67 26.08 5.74 15.45
N ASP A 68 26.56 6.08 14.25
CA ASP A 68 25.77 6.69 13.17
C ASP A 68 24.67 5.76 12.64
N THR A 69 24.67 4.49 13.02
CA THR A 69 23.68 3.49 12.61
C THR A 69 23.08 2.79 13.81
N ILE A 70 21.75 2.74 13.86
CA ILE A 70 20.99 2.00 14.87
C ILE A 70 20.01 1.04 14.21
N TYR A 71 19.54 0.09 15.00
CA TYR A 71 18.50 -0.85 14.60
C TYR A 71 17.40 -0.83 15.64
N LEU A 72 16.18 -0.53 15.19
CA LEU A 72 14.97 -0.59 16.01
C LEU A 72 13.97 -1.54 15.35
N THR A 73 13.18 -2.21 16.13
CA THR A 73 12.02 -2.96 15.63
C THR A 73 10.87 -2.01 15.33
N VAL A 74 9.97 -2.42 14.43
CA VAL A 74 8.71 -1.70 14.20
C VAL A 74 7.90 -1.59 15.50
N LYS A 75 7.97 -2.59 16.38
CA LYS A 75 7.35 -2.55 17.71
C LYS A 75 7.92 -1.44 18.58
N GLU A 76 9.23 -1.31 18.70
CA GLU A 76 9.85 -0.24 19.50
C GLU A 76 9.45 1.16 18.99
N LEU A 77 9.33 1.31 17.66
CA LEU A 77 8.86 2.54 17.04
C LEU A 77 7.35 2.78 17.30
N ALA A 78 6.53 1.74 17.27
CA ALA A 78 5.11 1.84 17.61
C ALA A 78 4.89 2.19 19.10
N ASP A 79 5.65 1.55 19.99
CA ASP A 79 5.61 1.81 21.44
C ASP A 79 6.09 3.25 21.76
N ALA A 80 6.98 3.81 20.95
CA ALA A 80 7.39 5.21 21.00
C ALA A 80 6.40 6.20 20.33
N ALA A 81 5.24 5.72 19.86
CA ALA A 81 4.27 6.47 19.05
C ALA A 81 4.86 7.12 17.78
N ALA A 82 5.98 6.60 17.29
CA ALA A 82 6.59 7.01 16.03
C ALA A 82 5.84 6.42 14.82
N ILE A 83 5.27 5.23 14.99
CA ILE A 83 4.53 4.51 13.96
C ILE A 83 3.09 4.26 14.40
N ILE A 84 2.17 4.35 13.45
CA ILE A 84 0.74 4.07 13.69
C ILE A 84 0.54 2.55 13.87
N SER A 85 -0.01 2.18 15.02
CA SER A 85 -0.41 0.82 15.37
C SER A 85 -1.92 0.73 15.62
N ASN A 86 -2.44 -0.50 15.70
CA ASN A 86 -3.83 -0.75 16.10
C ASN A 86 -4.02 -0.53 17.62
N LYS A 87 -5.23 -0.81 18.12
CA LYS A 87 -5.56 -0.66 19.55
C LYS A 87 -4.73 -1.57 20.47
N ASP A 88 -4.20 -2.66 19.93
CA ASP A 88 -3.39 -3.65 20.64
C ASP A 88 -1.88 -3.35 20.53
N GLY A 89 -1.50 -2.24 19.89
CA GLY A 89 -0.11 -1.85 19.69
C GLY A 89 0.60 -2.60 18.56
N GLU A 90 -0.14 -3.28 17.69
CA GLU A 90 0.41 -4.05 16.57
C GLU A 90 0.35 -3.28 15.25
N VAL A 91 1.40 -3.44 14.45
CA VAL A 91 1.49 -2.93 13.09
C VAL A 91 1.18 -4.06 12.12
N LEU A 92 -0.08 -4.17 11.71
CA LEU A 92 -0.56 -5.27 10.86
C LEU A 92 0.11 -5.29 9.48
N ASP A 93 0.40 -6.50 8.98
CA ASP A 93 0.83 -6.75 7.60
C ASP A 93 -0.41 -6.73 6.68
N PRO A 94 -0.46 -5.88 5.63
CA PRO A 94 -1.61 -5.86 4.72
C PRO A 94 -1.69 -7.07 3.78
N ARG A 95 -0.66 -7.92 3.70
CA ARG A 95 -0.66 -9.16 2.88
C ARG A 95 -1.34 -10.32 3.57
N ASP A 96 -1.37 -10.32 4.90
CA ASP A 96 -2.09 -11.33 5.64
C ASP A 96 -2.69 -10.71 6.91
N GLY A 97 -4.01 -10.83 7.06
CA GLY A 97 -4.74 -10.21 8.18
C GLY A 97 -4.51 -10.88 9.54
N LYS A 98 -3.50 -11.76 9.68
CA LYS A 98 -3.20 -12.51 10.91
C LYS A 98 -1.81 -12.22 11.47
N SER A 99 -0.90 -11.73 10.64
CA SER A 99 0.47 -11.39 11.00
C SER A 99 0.63 -9.90 11.18
N ASN A 100 1.75 -9.55 11.81
CA ASN A 100 2.13 -8.19 12.06
C ASN A 100 3.62 -8.01 11.71
N LEU A 101 4.01 -6.77 11.55
CA LEU A 101 5.35 -6.35 11.20
C LEU A 101 6.19 -6.02 12.45
N ASN A 102 5.68 -6.28 13.66
CA ASN A 102 6.25 -5.80 14.92
C ASN A 102 7.74 -6.17 15.10
N GLU A 103 8.10 -7.40 14.74
CA GLU A 103 9.46 -7.94 14.88
C GLU A 103 10.40 -7.54 13.72
N VAL A 104 9.87 -6.89 12.68
CA VAL A 104 10.67 -6.44 11.54
C VAL A 104 11.63 -5.34 12.01
N LYS A 105 12.89 -5.47 11.62
CA LYS A 105 13.93 -4.50 11.97
C LYS A 105 13.99 -3.36 10.96
N VAL A 106 14.19 -2.17 11.48
CA VAL A 106 14.41 -0.94 10.73
C VAL A 106 15.83 -0.47 11.04
N LYS A 107 16.67 -0.43 10.01
CA LYS A 107 17.98 0.21 10.08
C LYS A 107 17.79 1.71 9.93
N ILE A 108 18.25 2.49 10.90
CA ILE A 108 18.22 3.95 10.81
C ILE A 108 19.67 4.45 10.81
N THR A 109 20.00 5.35 9.89
CA THR A 109 21.35 5.88 9.70
C THR A 109 21.31 7.40 9.72
N ASN A 110 22.26 8.02 10.41
CA ASN A 110 22.48 9.46 10.40
C ASN A 110 23.91 9.75 9.95
N ILE A 111 24.08 10.06 8.67
CA ILE A 111 25.38 10.43 8.09
C ILE A 111 25.27 11.86 7.57
N ASP A 112 26.23 12.71 7.93
CA ASP A 112 26.27 14.13 7.50
C ASP A 112 24.96 14.89 7.82
N SER A 113 24.38 14.65 9.00
CA SER A 113 23.07 15.21 9.43
C SER A 113 21.88 14.78 8.55
N LYS A 114 22.04 13.75 7.72
CA LYS A 114 20.98 13.17 6.90
C LYS A 114 20.52 11.86 7.51
N VAL A 115 19.37 11.91 8.16
CA VAL A 115 18.70 10.73 8.72
C VAL A 115 17.92 10.00 7.62
N THR A 116 18.19 8.71 7.46
CA THR A 116 17.46 7.79 6.59
C THR A 116 17.11 6.52 7.36
N ALA A 117 16.01 5.87 6.99
CA ALA A 117 15.65 4.59 7.55
C ALA A 117 15.36 3.59 6.42
N LYS A 118 15.59 2.32 6.70
CA LYS A 118 15.31 1.23 5.78
C LYS A 118 14.82 0.00 6.53
N VAL A 119 13.69 -0.54 6.12
CA VAL A 119 13.18 -1.81 6.64
C VAL A 119 14.05 -2.95 6.12
N LEU A 120 14.38 -3.87 7.02
CA LEU A 120 15.12 -5.09 6.73
C LEU A 120 14.10 -6.23 6.62
N SER A 121 13.55 -6.45 5.41
CA SER A 121 12.70 -7.60 5.11
C SER A 121 13.52 -8.80 4.64
#